data_AF-A0A957M888-F1
#
_entry.id   AF-A0A957M888-F1
#
_cell.length_a   1.000
_cell.length_b   1.000
_cell.length_c   1.000
_cell.angle_alpha   90.00
_cell.angle_beta   90.00
_cell.angle_gamma   90.00
#
_symmetry.space_group_name_H-M   'P 1'
#
loop_
_entity.id
_entity.type
_entity.pdbx_description
1 polymer ?
#
loop_
_entity_poly.entity_id
_entity_poly.type
_entity_poly.pdbx_seq_one_letter_code
_entity_poly.pdbx_strand_id
1 'polypeptide(L)'
;MENASAVRAFIKHHYRHFNAAALIDAAEGYVRFIDQGGRMLVALAGAMSTAELGLSLAEMIRQGKVHAISCTGANLEEDIYNLVAHEYYVRVPNYRDLTPEDEHELLSRHLNRVTDTCIPEEEAIRRIEDAILE
;
A
#
# COMPACT_ATOMS: atom_id res chain seq x y z
N MET A 1 -17.43 7.11 0.54
CA MET A 1 -16.79 6.84 1.84
C MET A 1 -17.75 7.21 2.97
N GLU A 2 -18.46 6.23 3.53
CA GLU A 2 -19.50 6.43 4.56
C GLU A 2 -19.00 7.17 5.81
N ASN A 3 -17.77 6.90 6.24
CA ASN A 3 -17.22 7.41 7.51
C ASN A 3 -16.35 8.67 7.39
N ALA A 4 -16.22 9.28 6.20
CA ALA A 4 -15.24 10.35 5.97
C ALA A 4 -15.47 11.58 6.87
N SER A 5 -16.72 11.98 7.08
CA SER A 5 -17.07 13.12 7.95
C SER A 5 -16.71 12.85 9.42
N ALA A 6 -17.06 11.65 9.91
CA ALA A 6 -16.76 11.24 11.29
C ALA A 6 -15.25 11.17 11.55
N VAL A 7 -14.48 10.58 10.62
CA VAL A 7 -13.02 10.52 10.71
C VAL A 7 -12.40 11.93 10.72
N ARG A 8 -12.86 12.82 9.84
CA ARG A 8 -12.39 14.21 9.80
C ARG A 8 -12.66 14.94 11.11
N ALA A 9 -13.86 14.80 11.68
CA ALA A 9 -14.22 15.41 12.95
C ALA A 9 -13.36 14.86 14.09
N PHE A 10 -13.15 13.53 14.13
CA PHE A 10 -12.32 12.86 15.12
C PHE A 10 -10.88 13.36 15.09
N ILE A 11 -10.22 13.34 13.94
CA ILE A 11 -8.81 13.79 13.85
C ILE A 11 -8.69 15.27 14.22
N LYS A 12 -9.60 16.14 13.76
CA LYS A 12 -9.58 17.57 14.12
C LYS A 12 -9.77 17.81 15.62
N HIS A 13 -10.61 16.99 16.26
CA HIS A 13 -10.84 17.13 17.69
C HIS A 13 -9.65 16.66 18.51
N HIS A 14 -9.03 15.53 18.17
CA HIS A 14 -8.04 14.86 19.01
C HIS A 14 -6.57 15.17 18.64
N TYR A 15 -6.24 15.44 17.38
CA TYR A 15 -4.85 15.45 16.90
C TYR A 15 -4.28 16.89 16.86
N ARG A 16 -4.26 17.58 18.00
CA ARG A 16 -4.00 19.04 18.03
C ARG A 16 -2.54 19.47 18.14
N HIS A 17 -1.64 18.58 18.58
CA HIS A 17 -0.26 18.94 18.91
C HIS A 17 0.75 17.90 18.42
N PHE A 18 2.03 18.31 18.33
CA PHE A 18 3.16 17.47 17.93
C PHE A 18 2.93 16.75 16.58
N ASN A 19 3.42 15.52 16.45
CA ASN A 19 3.28 14.74 15.22
C ASN A 19 1.82 14.43 14.85
N ALA A 20 0.89 14.49 15.81
CA ALA A 20 -0.52 14.31 15.52
C ALA A 20 -1.08 15.49 14.71
N ALA A 21 -0.70 16.73 15.04
CA ALA A 21 -1.11 17.92 14.29
C ALA A 21 -0.62 17.92 12.84
N ALA A 22 0.58 17.37 12.60
CA ALA A 22 1.16 17.28 11.27
C ALA A 22 0.25 16.53 10.27
N LEU A 23 -0.54 15.55 10.74
CA LEU A 23 -1.52 14.87 9.89
C LEU A 23 -2.62 15.82 9.40
N ILE A 24 -3.12 16.70 10.28
CA ILE A 24 -4.14 17.69 9.92
C ILE A 24 -3.54 18.71 8.95
N ASP A 25 -2.36 19.23 9.27
CA ASP A 25 -1.68 20.24 8.45
C ASP A 25 -1.40 19.72 7.03
N ALA A 26 -0.95 18.46 6.93
CA ALA A 26 -0.73 17.80 5.64
C ALA A 26 -2.05 17.60 4.87
N ALA A 27 -3.10 17.10 5.53
CA ALA A 27 -4.39 16.85 4.88
C ALA A 27 -5.04 18.15 4.39
N GLU A 28 -5.07 19.20 5.21
CA GLU A 28 -5.63 20.49 4.81
C GLU A 28 -4.75 21.22 3.79
N GLY A 29 -3.42 21.08 3.90
CA GLY A 29 -2.48 21.59 2.91
C GLY A 29 -2.71 20.96 1.54
N TYR A 30 -2.90 19.64 1.49
CA TYR A 30 -3.23 18.92 0.26
C TYR A 30 -4.53 19.42 -0.35
N VAL A 31 -5.60 19.55 0.44
CA VAL A 31 -6.91 20.07 -0.03
C VAL A 31 -6.75 21.45 -0.63
N ARG A 32 -6.12 22.39 0.09
CA ARG A 32 -5.88 23.76 -0.42
C ARG A 32 -5.07 23.76 -1.71
N PHE A 33 -4.03 22.92 -1.81
CA PHE A 33 -3.20 22.82 -3.01
C PHE A 33 -4.00 22.38 -4.24
N ILE A 34 -4.85 21.36 -4.09
CA ILE A 34 -5.73 20.88 -5.18
C ILE A 34 -6.81 21.92 -5.52
N ASP A 35 -7.46 22.52 -4.52
CA ASP A 35 -8.51 23.53 -4.73
C ASP A 35 -7.99 24.78 -5.47
N GLN A 36 -6.69 25.07 -5.35
CA GLN A 36 -6.00 26.14 -6.08
C GLN A 36 -5.54 25.73 -7.49
N GLY A 37 -5.92 24.55 -7.98
CA GLY A 37 -5.54 24.02 -9.28
C GLY A 37 -4.15 23.37 -9.31
N GLY A 38 -3.57 23.07 -8.15
CA GLY A 38 -2.30 22.35 -8.05
C GLY A 38 -2.40 20.91 -8.56
N ARG A 39 -1.30 20.40 -9.13
CA ARG A 39 -1.18 19.02 -9.61
C ARG A 39 -0.26 18.21 -8.73
N MET A 40 -0.79 17.16 -8.12
CA MET A 40 -0.06 16.36 -7.14
C MET A 40 0.73 15.22 -7.78
N LEU A 41 2.02 15.17 -7.48
CA LEU A 41 2.86 14.00 -7.68
C LEU A 41 3.03 13.26 -6.34
N VAL A 42 2.77 11.96 -6.33
CA VAL A 42 2.99 11.09 -5.16
C VAL A 42 4.23 10.24 -5.38
N ALA A 43 5.18 10.27 -4.43
CA ALA A 43 6.33 9.37 -4.41
C ALA A 43 6.05 8.20 -3.46
N LEU A 44 6.20 6.96 -3.92
CA LEU A 44 5.84 5.75 -3.19
C LEU A 44 7.04 4.81 -3.02
N ALA A 45 7.17 4.24 -1.82
CA ALA A 45 8.09 3.14 -1.56
C ALA A 45 7.51 1.80 -2.03
N GLY A 46 8.38 0.83 -2.35
CA GLY A 46 7.99 -0.47 -2.90
C GLY A 46 6.92 -1.21 -2.09
N ALA A 47 7.11 -1.38 -0.78
CA ALA A 47 6.18 -2.13 0.07
C ALA A 47 4.76 -1.52 0.21
N MET A 48 4.52 -0.31 -0.32
CA MET A 48 3.21 0.35 -0.20
C MET A 48 2.11 -0.33 -1.03
N SER A 49 2.44 -1.09 -2.07
CA SER A 49 1.51 -1.96 -2.82
C SER A 49 1.06 -3.13 -1.95
N THR A 50 2.00 -3.85 -1.34
CA THR A 50 1.69 -4.91 -0.36
C THR A 50 0.92 -4.38 0.84
N ALA A 51 1.19 -3.15 1.30
CA ALA A 51 0.42 -2.49 2.36
C ALA A 51 -0.97 -1.98 1.92
N GLU A 52 -1.39 -2.30 0.68
CA GLU A 52 -2.71 -2.02 0.13
C GLU A 52 -3.09 -0.54 0.05
N LEU A 53 -2.10 0.34 -0.06
CA LEU A 53 -2.35 1.78 -0.25
C LEU A 53 -3.18 2.06 -1.51
N GLY A 54 -3.13 1.13 -2.49
CA GLY A 54 -3.92 1.15 -3.72
C GLY A 54 -5.42 1.37 -3.49
N LEU A 55 -6.00 0.85 -2.40
CA LEU A 55 -7.42 1.01 -2.08
C LEU A 55 -7.83 2.49 -1.97
N SER A 56 -7.01 3.30 -1.29
CA SER A 56 -7.26 4.73 -1.14
C SER A 56 -6.70 5.53 -2.31
N LEU A 57 -5.53 5.14 -2.81
CA LEU A 57 -4.84 5.85 -3.88
C LEU A 57 -5.61 5.78 -5.20
N ALA A 58 -6.18 4.63 -5.55
CA ALA A 58 -6.96 4.45 -6.77
C ALA A 58 -8.19 5.39 -6.79
N GLU A 59 -8.86 5.58 -5.66
CA GLU A 59 -9.97 6.54 -5.57
C GLU A 59 -9.47 7.98 -5.74
N MET A 60 -8.34 8.33 -5.14
CA MET A 60 -7.76 9.67 -5.30
C MET A 60 -7.34 9.95 -6.76
N ILE A 61 -6.86 8.96 -7.49
CA ILE A 61 -6.58 9.07 -8.94
C ILE A 61 -7.89 9.28 -9.71
N ARG A 62 -8.91 8.44 -9.50
CA ARG A 62 -10.21 8.54 -10.20
C ARG A 62 -10.89 9.89 -9.98
N GLN A 63 -10.72 10.48 -8.80
CA GLN A 63 -11.24 11.80 -8.43
C GLN A 63 -10.37 12.96 -8.93
N GLY A 64 -9.31 12.70 -9.70
CA GLY A 64 -8.41 13.74 -10.23
C GLY A 64 -7.58 14.45 -9.17
N LYS A 65 -7.37 13.84 -7.99
CA LYS A 65 -6.62 14.43 -6.88
C LYS A 65 -5.13 14.07 -6.94
N VAL A 66 -4.79 12.94 -7.54
CA VAL A 66 -3.41 12.53 -7.85
C VAL A 66 -3.20 12.57 -9.36
N HIS A 67 -2.11 13.20 -9.80
CA HIS A 67 -1.85 13.49 -11.21
C HIS A 67 -0.62 12.76 -11.75
N ALA A 68 0.32 12.41 -10.88
CA ALA A 68 1.50 11.63 -11.22
C ALA A 68 1.92 10.74 -10.04
N ILE A 69 2.53 9.60 -10.34
CA ILE A 69 3.13 8.71 -9.35
C ILE A 69 4.57 8.43 -9.76
N SER A 70 5.48 8.62 -8.82
CA SER A 70 6.85 8.12 -8.90
C SER A 70 6.97 6.94 -7.94
N CYS A 71 7.24 5.75 -8.47
CA CYS A 71 7.26 4.52 -7.69
C CYS A 71 8.34 3.57 -8.19
N THR A 72 8.55 2.49 -7.45
CA THR A 72 9.48 1.43 -7.84
C THR A 72 8.77 0.37 -8.70
N GLY A 73 9.53 -0.50 -9.38
CA GLY A 73 8.95 -1.63 -10.13
C GLY A 73 8.05 -2.52 -9.28
N ALA A 74 8.42 -2.73 -8.01
CA ALA A 74 7.67 -3.49 -7.02
C ALA A 74 6.20 -3.05 -6.91
N ASN A 75 5.94 -1.74 -6.99
CA ASN A 75 4.57 -1.23 -6.89
C ASN A 75 3.69 -1.61 -8.08
N LEU A 76 4.28 -1.78 -9.26
CA LEU A 76 3.55 -2.16 -10.47
C LEU A 76 3.31 -3.67 -10.50
N GLU A 77 4.32 -4.47 -10.16
CA GLU A 77 4.21 -5.93 -10.17
C GLU A 77 3.34 -6.45 -9.02
N GLU A 78 3.53 -5.94 -7.79
CA GLU A 78 2.80 -6.44 -6.62
C GLU A 78 1.32 -6.06 -6.61
N ASP A 79 0.94 -4.96 -7.26
CA ASP A 79 -0.47 -4.59 -7.41
C ASP A 79 -1.20 -5.62 -8.32
N ILE A 80 -0.50 -6.12 -9.34
CA ILE A 80 -1.00 -7.21 -10.20
C ILE A 80 -0.98 -8.54 -9.43
N TYR A 81 0.06 -8.81 -8.63
CA TYR A 81 0.11 -9.99 -7.75
C TYR A 81 -1.08 -10.03 -6.78
N ASN A 82 -1.40 -8.89 -6.16
CA ASN A 82 -2.55 -8.77 -5.28
C ASN A 82 -3.85 -9.07 -6.07
N LEU A 83 -4.03 -8.50 -7.26
CA LEU A 83 -5.21 -8.76 -8.09
C LEU A 83 -5.47 -10.26 -8.36
N VAL A 84 -4.42 -11.06 -8.59
CA VAL A 84 -4.58 -12.48 -8.98
C VAL A 84 -4.50 -13.47 -7.83
N ALA A 85 -3.82 -13.11 -6.73
CA ALA A 85 -3.44 -14.06 -5.69
C ALA A 85 -3.75 -13.59 -4.26
N HIS A 86 -4.45 -12.46 -4.06
CA HIS A 86 -4.70 -11.90 -2.72
C HIS A 86 -5.26 -12.92 -1.72
N GLU A 87 -6.18 -13.79 -2.13
CA GLU A 87 -6.78 -14.81 -1.27
C GLU A 87 -5.78 -15.85 -0.73
N TYR A 88 -4.60 -15.95 -1.34
CA TYR A 88 -3.54 -16.88 -0.96
C TYR A 88 -2.46 -16.23 -0.07
N TYR A 89 -2.55 -14.92 0.19
CA TYR A 89 -1.55 -14.22 0.98
C TYR A 89 -1.53 -14.74 2.42
N VAL A 90 -0.33 -14.91 2.97
CA VAL A 90 -0.14 -15.44 4.33
C VAL A 90 0.44 -14.36 5.23
N ARG A 91 -0.25 -14.06 6.33
CA ARG A 91 0.25 -13.13 7.34
C ARG A 91 1.22 -13.82 8.31
N VAL A 92 2.29 -13.12 8.67
CA VAL A 92 3.33 -13.56 9.62
C VAL A 92 3.36 -12.59 10.82
N PRO A 93 2.60 -12.86 11.91
CA PRO A 93 2.43 -11.91 13.01
C PRO A 93 3.73 -11.50 13.73
N ASN A 94 4.71 -12.41 13.85
CA ASN A 94 5.96 -12.19 14.57
C ASN A 94 7.17 -12.05 13.61
N TYR A 95 6.96 -11.48 12.41
CA TYR A 95 7.97 -11.43 11.35
C TYR A 95 9.31 -10.76 11.72
N ARG A 96 9.37 -10.01 12.82
CA ARG A 96 10.60 -9.36 13.30
C ARG A 96 11.51 -10.30 14.10
N ASP A 97 10.96 -11.40 14.61
CA ASP A 97 11.63 -12.31 15.54
C ASP A 97 11.79 -13.72 14.95
N LEU A 98 11.72 -13.86 13.61
CA LEU A 98 11.90 -15.13 12.92
C LEU A 98 13.32 -15.66 13.13
N THR A 99 13.43 -16.95 13.41
CA THR A 99 14.70 -17.67 13.42
C THR A 99 15.14 -18.00 11.99
N PRO A 100 16.42 -18.32 11.76
CA PRO A 100 16.87 -18.82 10.45
C PRO A 100 16.08 -20.04 9.97
N GLU A 101 15.65 -20.90 10.88
CA GLU A 101 14.82 -22.07 10.59
C GLU A 101 13.41 -21.67 10.12
N ASP A 102 12.80 -20.66 10.75
CA ASP A 102 11.48 -20.15 10.33
C ASP A 102 11.55 -19.53 8.92
N GLU A 103 12.60 -18.76 8.61
CA GLU A 103 12.82 -18.21 7.27
C GLU A 103 13.04 -19.33 6.23
N HIS A 104 13.73 -20.41 6.63
CA HIS A 104 13.89 -21.58 5.77
C HIS A 104 12.56 -22.31 5.52
N GLU A 105 11.68 -22.39 6.51
CA GLU A 105 10.34 -22.96 6.32
C GLU A 105 9.53 -22.14 5.30
N LEU A 106 9.55 -20.81 5.39
CA LEU A 106 8.91 -19.94 4.40
C LEU A 106 9.47 -20.17 3.00
N LEU A 107 10.79 -20.27 2.87
CA LEU A 107 11.46 -20.59 1.60
C LEU A 107 11.02 -21.94 1.05
N SER A 108 10.99 -22.98 1.89
CA SER A 108 10.59 -24.35 1.50
C SER A 108 9.16 -24.42 0.95
N ARG A 109 8.33 -23.44 1.31
CA ARG A 109 6.93 -23.31 0.91
C ARG A 109 6.74 -22.30 -0.22
N HIS A 110 7.83 -21.78 -0.80
CA HIS A 110 7.81 -20.76 -1.85
C HIS A 110 7.01 -19.50 -1.48
N LEU A 111 7.16 -19.06 -0.22
CA LEU A 111 6.52 -17.86 0.31
C LEU A 111 7.49 -16.68 0.30
N ASN A 112 7.31 -15.77 -0.66
CA ASN A 112 8.10 -14.54 -0.74
C ASN A 112 7.58 -13.51 0.25
N ARG A 113 8.42 -13.05 1.19
CA ARG A 113 7.97 -12.21 2.31
C ARG A 113 8.29 -10.72 2.10
N VAL A 114 7.28 -9.88 2.29
CA VAL A 114 7.37 -8.43 2.44
C VAL A 114 6.85 -8.08 3.84
N THR A 115 7.77 -7.73 4.75
CA THR A 115 7.47 -7.48 6.17
C THR A 115 6.69 -8.63 6.82
N ASP A 116 5.44 -8.40 7.22
CA ASP A 116 4.53 -9.34 7.87
C ASP A 116 3.60 -10.08 6.89
N THR A 117 3.82 -9.95 5.59
CA THR A 117 2.95 -10.53 4.56
C THR A 117 3.78 -11.36 3.58
N CYS A 118 3.32 -12.58 3.30
CA CYS A 118 3.92 -13.48 2.31
C CYS A 118 3.04 -13.60 1.07
N ILE A 119 3.69 -13.54 -0.09
CA ILE A 119 3.13 -13.69 -1.42
C ILE A 119 3.56 -15.06 -1.95
N PRO A 120 2.62 -16.00 -2.18
CA PRO A 120 2.96 -17.32 -2.72
C PRO A 120 3.45 -17.22 -4.17
N GLU A 121 4.62 -17.78 -4.46
CA GLU A 121 5.27 -17.67 -5.77
C GLU A 121 4.42 -18.23 -6.91
N GLU A 122 3.86 -19.42 -6.73
CA GLU A 122 3.08 -20.13 -7.76
C GLU A 122 1.78 -19.38 -8.12
N GLU A 123 1.04 -18.93 -7.11
CA GLU A 123 -0.27 -18.31 -7.31
C GLU A 123 -0.16 -16.88 -7.86
N ALA A 124 0.96 -16.19 -7.59
CA ALA A 124 1.19 -14.81 -8.01
C ALA A 124 2.19 -14.71 -9.16
N ILE A 125 3.46 -14.98 -8.89
CA ILE A 125 4.58 -14.66 -9.78
C ILE A 125 4.56 -15.57 -11.01
N ARG A 126 4.50 -16.89 -10.81
CA ARG A 126 4.48 -17.86 -11.93
C ARG A 126 3.23 -17.70 -12.78
N ARG A 127 2.08 -17.54 -12.14
CA ARG A 127 0.81 -17.27 -12.82
C ARG A 127 0.86 -16.05 -13.75
N ILE A 128 1.53 -14.98 -13.34
CA ILE A 128 1.66 -13.77 -14.16
C ILE A 128 2.78 -13.88 -15.18
N GLU A 129 3.88 -14.54 -14.84
CA GLU A 129 4.96 -14.88 -15.77
C GLU A 129 4.40 -15.58 -17.01
N ASP A 130 3.59 -16.61 -16.81
CA ASP A 130 2.92 -17.36 -17.89
C ASP A 130 2.02 -16.47 -18.75
N ALA A 131 1.42 -15.42 -18.17
CA ALA A 131 0.53 -14.51 -18.90
C ALA A 131 1.25 -13.39 -19.67
N ILE A 132 2.51 -13.08 -19.31
CA ILE A 132 3.26 -11.94 -19.87
C ILE A 132 4.35 -12.39 -20.86
N LEU A 133 4.95 -13.56 -20.66
CA LEU A 133 6.13 -14.02 -21.42
C LEU A 133 5.80 -14.93 -22.62
N GLU A 134 4.53 -15.11 -22.99
CA GLU A 134 4.11 -15.72 -24.26
C GLU A 134 4.38 -14.82 -25.49
#